data_AF-A0A858ZYZ2-F1
#
_entry.id   AF-A0A858ZYZ2-F1
#
_cell.length_a   1.000
_cell.length_b   1.000
_cell.length_c   1.000
_cell.angle_alpha   90.00
_cell.angle_beta   90.00
_cell.angle_gamma   90.00
#
_symmetry.space_group_name_H-M   'P 1'
#
loop_
_entity.id
_entity.type
_entity.pdbx_description
1 polymer ?
#
loop_
_entity_poly.entity_id
_entity_poly.type
_entity_poly.pdbx_seq_one_letter_code
_entity_poly.pdbx_strand_id
1 'polypeptide(L)'
;MPEDRALTGFAPRLMAIVEVDKSERVYCAQPGCHHTVYKAIHVVREDDKLLVLGSTCFQKRFGSLTALGKAQHWGGNGKVLTSEERALLAENTQALLARFEAEEARLREEAEQKLQRLREELARRSLPTQAPAAAPFQIPGMRGMSLRGSFPWSWMMPGSSVAAFKLRDGSGWVRVQHKDRRQFIVPWPSFEGWEESLPPVVGRANLEVGGYEVGHVVDAVAYLRTHATGEKITGVWGDVTGLLGPRSSSS
;
A
#
# COMPACT_ATOMS: atom_id res chain seq x y z
N MET A 1 -41.47 -41.18 19.55
CA MET A 1 -40.45 -40.43 20.31
C MET A 1 -39.49 -39.81 19.31
N PRO A 2 -39.66 -38.54 18.91
CA PRO A 2 -38.61 -37.83 18.18
C PRO A 2 -37.66 -37.20 19.21
N GLU A 3 -36.40 -37.63 19.18
CA GLU A 3 -35.34 -37.00 19.96
C GLU A 3 -34.93 -35.70 19.27
N ASP A 4 -35.45 -34.60 19.81
CA ASP A 4 -35.02 -33.22 19.55
C ASP A 4 -33.56 -33.05 20.00
N ARG A 5 -32.60 -33.39 19.14
CA ARG A 5 -31.20 -32.97 19.29
C ARG A 5 -31.04 -31.62 18.62
N ALA A 6 -31.23 -30.58 19.43
CA ALA A 6 -30.82 -29.22 19.11
C ALA A 6 -29.35 -29.20 18.65
N LEU A 7 -29.14 -29.16 17.35
CA LEU A 7 -27.84 -28.93 16.72
C LEU A 7 -27.53 -27.43 16.83
N THR A 8 -27.08 -26.98 18.00
CA THR A 8 -26.23 -25.80 18.09
C THR A 8 -24.84 -26.16 17.56
N GLY A 9 -24.76 -26.50 16.27
CA GLY A 9 -23.50 -26.76 15.58
C GLY A 9 -22.90 -25.44 15.15
N PHE A 10 -21.85 -25.00 15.83
CA PHE A 10 -21.07 -23.86 15.35
C PHE A 10 -20.47 -24.23 13.99
N ALA A 11 -20.67 -23.36 12.99
CA ALA A 11 -20.07 -23.58 11.67
C ALA A 11 -18.55 -23.76 11.81
N PRO A 12 -17.94 -24.77 11.16
CA PRO A 12 -16.52 -25.04 11.29
C PRO A 12 -15.72 -23.82 10.83
N ARG A 13 -14.67 -23.47 11.59
CA ARG A 13 -13.84 -22.29 11.34
C ARG A 13 -12.38 -22.65 11.22
N LEU A 14 -11.72 -22.10 10.20
CA LEU A 14 -10.27 -22.20 10.06
C LEU A 14 -9.59 -21.25 11.04
N MET A 15 -8.92 -21.82 12.04
CA MET A 15 -8.27 -21.06 13.11
C MET A 15 -6.87 -20.61 12.69
N ALA A 16 -6.05 -21.51 12.14
CA ALA A 16 -4.69 -21.20 11.74
C ALA A 16 -4.19 -22.08 10.60
N ILE A 17 -3.23 -21.58 9.83
CA ILE A 17 -2.41 -22.39 8.91
C ILE A 17 -0.96 -22.32 9.41
N VAL A 18 -0.39 -23.49 9.67
CA VAL A 18 0.96 -23.62 10.25
C VAL A 18 1.80 -24.62 9.47
N GLU A 19 3.11 -24.51 9.61
CA GLU A 19 4.09 -25.44 9.07
C GLU A 19 5.03 -25.87 10.20
N VAL A 20 5.57 -27.07 10.13
CA VAL A 20 6.59 -27.58 11.07
C VAL A 20 7.77 -28.08 10.25
N ASP A 21 8.94 -28.21 10.89
CA ASP A 21 10.08 -28.85 10.23
C ASP A 21 9.72 -30.28 9.78
N LYS A 22 10.29 -30.72 8.65
CA LYS A 22 10.00 -32.04 8.06
C LYS A 22 10.36 -33.18 9.02
N SER A 23 11.42 -33.01 9.82
CA SER A 23 11.81 -33.97 10.86
C SER A 23 10.83 -34.02 12.03
N GLU A 24 10.08 -32.93 12.25
CA GLU A 24 9.12 -32.74 13.34
C GLU A 24 7.66 -32.89 12.92
N ARG A 25 7.40 -33.54 11.78
CA ARG A 25 6.05 -33.82 11.26
C ARG A 25 5.08 -34.35 12.32
N VAL A 26 3.82 -33.93 12.20
CA VAL A 26 2.73 -34.29 13.12
C VAL A 26 1.70 -35.18 12.42
N TYR A 27 0.92 -35.94 13.17
CA TYR A 27 -0.13 -36.80 12.60
C TYR A 27 -1.37 -35.98 12.24
N CYS A 28 -1.97 -36.29 11.08
CA CYS A 28 -3.26 -35.74 10.71
C CYS A 28 -4.36 -36.32 11.62
N ALA A 29 -5.20 -35.47 12.20
CA ALA A 29 -6.30 -35.84 13.10
C ALA A 29 -7.59 -36.27 12.35
N GLN A 30 -7.55 -36.41 11.02
CA GLN A 30 -8.70 -36.89 10.25
C GLN A 30 -8.96 -38.36 10.57
N PRO A 31 -10.21 -38.76 10.89
CA PRO A 31 -10.55 -40.16 11.12
C PRO A 31 -10.17 -41.04 9.92
N GLY A 32 -9.43 -42.11 10.17
CA GLY A 32 -8.94 -43.02 9.13
C GLY A 32 -7.73 -42.51 8.34
N CYS A 33 -7.16 -41.34 8.68
CA CYS A 33 -5.89 -40.88 8.14
C CYS A 33 -4.74 -41.23 9.10
N HIS A 34 -3.73 -41.96 8.61
CA HIS A 34 -2.50 -42.25 9.36
C HIS A 34 -1.28 -41.56 8.77
N HIS A 35 -1.49 -40.52 7.96
CA HIS A 35 -0.40 -39.80 7.30
C HIS A 35 0.13 -38.69 8.20
N THR A 36 1.44 -38.48 8.13
CA THR A 36 2.12 -37.36 8.78
C THR A 36 2.13 -36.15 7.86
N VAL A 37 2.02 -34.96 8.44
CA VAL A 37 1.94 -33.68 7.75
C VAL A 37 2.99 -32.74 8.36
N TYR A 38 3.62 -31.95 7.49
CA TYR A 38 4.63 -30.97 7.91
C TYR A 38 4.44 -29.60 7.24
N LYS A 39 3.79 -29.55 6.07
CA LYS A 39 3.44 -28.31 5.36
C LYS A 39 1.95 -28.06 5.33
N ALA A 40 1.57 -26.78 5.32
CA ALA A 40 0.19 -26.32 5.23
C ALA A 40 -0.77 -27.12 6.14
N ILE A 41 -0.47 -27.16 7.42
CA ILE A 41 -1.26 -27.81 8.45
C ILE A 41 -2.39 -26.86 8.84
N HIS A 42 -3.62 -27.29 8.65
CA HIS A 42 -4.83 -26.51 8.90
C HIS A 42 -5.36 -26.86 10.28
N VAL A 43 -5.42 -25.88 11.18
CA VAL A 43 -6.06 -26.01 12.48
C VAL A 43 -7.50 -25.53 12.36
N VAL A 44 -8.46 -26.43 12.54
CA VAL A 44 -9.89 -26.16 12.38
C VAL A 44 -10.58 -26.31 13.72
N ARG A 45 -11.46 -25.37 14.05
CA ARG A 45 -12.42 -25.54 15.13
C ARG A 45 -13.71 -26.09 14.55
N GLU A 46 -14.13 -27.26 15.03
CA GLU A 46 -15.39 -27.90 14.70
C GLU A 46 -16.09 -28.20 16.03
N ASP A 47 -17.26 -27.59 16.25
CA ASP A 47 -17.91 -27.52 17.55
C ASP A 47 -16.94 -26.99 18.64
N ASP A 48 -16.72 -27.77 19.71
CA ASP A 48 -15.77 -27.46 20.79
C ASP A 48 -14.41 -28.16 20.63
N LYS A 49 -14.15 -28.76 19.46
CA LYS A 49 -12.92 -29.53 19.20
C LYS A 49 -12.01 -28.80 18.23
N LEU A 50 -10.71 -28.89 18.48
CA LEU A 50 -9.67 -28.46 17.57
C LEU A 50 -9.13 -29.67 16.81
N LEU A 51 -9.16 -29.60 15.49
CA LEU A 51 -8.67 -30.64 14.59
C LEU A 51 -7.47 -30.12 13.81
N VAL A 52 -6.41 -30.91 13.79
CA VAL A 52 -5.18 -30.63 13.03
C VAL A 52 -5.20 -31.47 11.76
N LEU A 53 -5.36 -30.82 10.61
CA LEU A 53 -5.58 -31.50 9.33
C LEU A 53 -4.48 -31.14 8.33
N GLY A 54 -4.05 -32.12 7.52
CA GLY A 54 -3.29 -31.83 6.31
C GLY A 54 -4.14 -31.16 5.24
N SER A 55 -3.52 -30.39 4.34
CA SER A 55 -4.19 -29.72 3.22
C SER A 55 -5.09 -30.63 2.38
N THR A 56 -4.64 -31.86 2.08
CA THR A 56 -5.44 -32.84 1.31
C THR A 56 -6.64 -33.37 2.09
N CYS A 57 -6.50 -33.60 3.39
CA CYS A 57 -7.60 -34.04 4.26
C CYS A 57 -8.60 -32.91 4.50
N PHE A 58 -8.11 -31.68 4.65
CA PHE A 58 -8.93 -30.48 4.74
C PHE A 58 -9.79 -30.30 3.48
N GLN A 59 -9.17 -30.34 2.29
CA GLN A 59 -9.88 -30.20 1.03
C GLN A 59 -10.92 -31.31 0.84
N LYS A 60 -10.59 -32.57 1.17
CA LYS A 60 -11.56 -33.69 1.10
C LYS A 60 -12.74 -33.52 2.06
N ARG A 61 -12.50 -32.98 3.27
CA ARG A 61 -13.53 -32.80 4.30
C ARG A 61 -14.48 -31.64 4.00
N PHE A 62 -13.94 -30.51 3.55
CA PHE A 62 -14.70 -29.26 3.37
C PHE A 62 -14.95 -28.90 1.90
N GLY A 63 -14.49 -29.72 0.95
CA GLY A 63 -14.69 -29.55 -0.49
C GLY A 63 -13.64 -28.67 -1.18
N SER A 64 -13.12 -27.64 -0.52
CA SER A 64 -12.07 -26.77 -1.07
C SER A 64 -11.11 -26.27 0.02
N LEU A 65 -9.92 -25.80 -0.39
CA LEU A 65 -8.96 -25.15 0.52
C LEU A 65 -9.44 -23.78 1.05
N THR A 66 -10.48 -23.21 0.43
CA THR A 66 -11.06 -21.92 0.79
C THR A 66 -12.44 -22.04 1.44
N ALA A 67 -12.93 -23.26 1.66
CA ALA A 67 -14.29 -23.54 2.09
C ALA A 67 -14.65 -22.87 3.43
N LEU A 68 -13.67 -22.72 4.33
CA LEU A 68 -13.85 -22.08 5.64
C LEU A 68 -13.37 -20.62 5.67
N GLY A 69 -13.08 -20.03 4.51
CA GLY A 69 -12.62 -18.64 4.40
C GLY A 69 -11.16 -18.45 4.81
N LYS A 70 -10.84 -17.22 5.27
CA LYS A 70 -9.49 -16.85 5.73
C LYS A 70 -9.23 -17.43 7.13
N ALA A 71 -8.02 -17.94 7.35
CA ALA A 71 -7.57 -18.33 8.67
C ALA A 71 -7.61 -17.14 9.64
N GLN A 72 -8.00 -17.40 10.89
CA GLN A 72 -8.03 -16.37 11.93
C GLN A 72 -6.64 -15.87 12.29
N HIS A 73 -5.68 -16.78 12.41
CA HIS A 73 -4.28 -16.50 12.68
C HIS A 73 -3.41 -17.02 11.54
N TRP A 74 -2.42 -16.25 11.12
CA TRP A 74 -1.41 -16.67 10.13
C TRP A 74 -2.02 -17.25 8.83
N GLY A 75 -2.48 -16.37 7.94
CA GLY A 75 -2.99 -16.75 6.61
C GLY A 75 -1.92 -16.90 5.52
N GLY A 76 -2.29 -17.51 4.39
CA GLY A 76 -1.42 -17.64 3.21
C GLY A 76 -0.40 -18.77 3.33
N ASN A 77 0.89 -18.45 3.43
CA ASN A 77 2.00 -19.41 3.49
C ASN A 77 2.12 -20.13 4.85
N GLY A 78 1.32 -19.73 5.84
CA GLY A 78 1.35 -20.27 7.20
C GLY A 78 2.57 -19.81 8.01
N LYS A 79 2.50 -20.00 9.34
CA LYS A 79 3.63 -19.75 10.24
C LYS A 79 4.44 -21.04 10.43
N VAL A 80 5.76 -20.95 10.25
CA VAL A 80 6.67 -22.05 10.62
C VAL A 80 6.80 -22.06 12.15
N LEU A 81 6.40 -23.16 12.77
CA LEU A 81 6.45 -23.35 14.21
C LEU A 81 7.84 -23.78 14.65
N THR A 82 8.25 -23.27 15.81
CA THR A 82 9.35 -23.80 16.59
C THR A 82 9.01 -25.17 17.18
N SER A 83 10.01 -25.93 17.63
CA SER A 83 9.80 -27.23 18.27
C SER A 83 8.90 -27.15 19.51
N GLU A 84 8.97 -26.03 20.26
CA GLU A 84 8.09 -25.76 21.41
C GLU A 84 6.63 -25.53 20.98
N GLU A 85 6.40 -24.71 19.96
CA GLU A 85 5.07 -24.47 19.41
C GLU A 85 4.48 -25.72 18.75
N ARG A 86 5.33 -26.56 18.16
CA ARG A 86 4.96 -27.86 17.61
C ARG A 86 4.52 -28.83 18.70
N ALA A 87 5.18 -28.83 19.87
CA ALA A 87 4.74 -29.63 21.02
C ALA A 87 3.35 -29.16 21.48
N LEU A 88 3.12 -27.85 21.57
CA LEU A 88 1.80 -27.29 21.88
C LEU A 88 0.76 -27.63 20.81
N LEU A 89 1.12 -27.68 19.53
CA LEU A 89 0.19 -28.11 18.48
C LEU A 89 -0.37 -29.52 18.75
N ALA A 90 0.47 -30.42 19.23
CA ALA A 90 0.13 -31.82 19.49
C ALA A 90 -0.54 -32.04 20.86
N GLU A 91 -0.06 -31.36 21.91
CA GLU A 91 -0.47 -31.59 23.30
C GLU A 91 -1.60 -30.65 23.74
N ASN A 92 -1.58 -29.39 23.30
CA ASN A 92 -2.52 -28.36 23.71
C ASN A 92 -2.69 -27.27 22.65
N THR A 93 -3.44 -27.60 21.59
CA THR A 93 -3.67 -26.70 20.46
C THR A 93 -4.36 -25.40 20.90
N GLN A 94 -5.14 -25.41 21.99
CA GLN A 94 -5.78 -24.21 22.52
C GLN A 94 -4.75 -23.22 23.10
N ALA A 95 -3.76 -23.71 23.84
CA ALA A 95 -2.66 -22.89 24.34
C ALA A 95 -1.81 -22.30 23.20
N LEU A 96 -1.63 -23.05 22.11
CA LEU A 96 -0.95 -22.55 20.91
C LEU A 96 -1.72 -21.38 20.29
N LEU A 97 -3.04 -21.50 20.10
CA LEU A 97 -3.85 -20.42 19.55
C LEU A 97 -3.85 -19.17 20.43
N ALA A 98 -3.88 -19.34 21.76
CA ALA A 98 -3.78 -18.22 22.70
C ALA A 98 -2.42 -17.49 22.59
N ARG A 99 -1.32 -18.24 22.35
CA ARG A 99 -0.01 -17.63 22.07
C ARG A 99 -0.03 -16.82 20.77
N PHE A 100 -0.66 -17.33 19.71
CA PHE A 100 -0.78 -16.59 18.45
C PHE A 100 -1.59 -15.31 18.60
N GLU A 101 -2.70 -15.35 19.35
CA GLU A 101 -3.50 -14.16 19.62
C GLU A 101 -2.69 -13.10 20.38
N ALA A 102 -1.93 -13.51 21.40
CA ALA A 102 -1.04 -12.60 22.13
C ALA A 102 0.09 -12.03 21.26
N GLU A 103 0.69 -12.85 20.39
CA GLU A 103 1.74 -12.41 19.46
C GLU A 103 1.20 -11.41 18.43
N GLU A 104 0.08 -11.71 17.79
CA GLU A 104 -0.55 -10.81 16.81
C GLU A 104 -1.05 -9.51 17.48
N ALA A 105 -1.56 -9.57 18.70
CA ALA A 105 -1.94 -8.39 19.47
C ALA A 105 -0.72 -7.48 19.71
N ARG A 106 0.41 -8.04 20.16
CA ARG A 106 1.66 -7.29 20.34
C ARG A 106 2.17 -6.67 19.05
N LEU A 107 2.16 -7.42 17.94
CA LEU A 107 2.57 -6.91 16.63
C LEU A 107 1.65 -5.79 16.14
N ARG A 108 0.34 -5.90 16.40
CA ARG A 108 -0.63 -4.85 16.07
C ARG A 108 -0.39 -3.60 16.88
N GLU A 109 -0.19 -3.72 18.19
CA GLU A 109 0.14 -2.59 19.06
C GLU A 109 1.43 -1.90 18.62
N GLU A 110 2.49 -2.67 18.30
CA GLU A 110 3.75 -2.11 17.82
C GLU A 110 3.57 -1.40 16.46
N ALA A 111 2.81 -1.99 15.54
CA ALA A 111 2.51 -1.39 14.24
C ALA A 111 1.70 -0.10 14.39
N GLU A 112 0.71 -0.08 15.29
CA GLU A 112 -0.08 1.11 15.62
C GLU A 112 0.78 2.21 16.24
N GLN A 113 1.64 1.87 17.21
CA GLN A 113 2.59 2.81 17.79
C GLN A 113 3.56 3.36 16.75
N LYS A 114 4.08 2.52 15.86
CA LYS A 114 4.98 2.95 14.79
C LYS A 114 4.25 3.87 13.80
N LEU A 115 3.03 3.52 13.42
CA LEU A 115 2.20 4.36 12.55
C LEU A 115 1.89 5.70 13.21
N GLN A 116 1.59 5.70 14.50
CA GLN A 116 1.36 6.93 15.25
C GLN A 116 2.61 7.79 15.33
N ARG A 117 3.78 7.22 15.66
CA ARG A 117 5.05 7.98 15.63
C ARG A 117 5.35 8.56 14.26
N LEU A 118 5.09 7.83 13.18
CA LEU A 118 5.25 8.34 11.81
C LEU A 118 4.28 9.48 11.52
N ARG A 119 3.01 9.37 11.93
CA ARG A 119 2.02 10.44 11.81
C ARG A 119 2.41 11.68 12.61
N GLU A 120 2.90 11.50 13.83
CA GLU A 120 3.39 12.60 14.69
C GLU A 120 4.63 13.26 14.11
N GLU A 121 5.58 12.50 13.56
CA GLU A 121 6.76 13.05 12.88
C GLU A 121 6.36 13.82 11.61
N LEU A 122 5.42 13.29 10.82
CA LEU A 122 4.85 14.01 9.68
C LEU A 122 4.13 15.29 10.12
N ALA A 123 3.33 15.23 11.18
CA ALA A 123 2.65 16.38 11.77
C ALA A 123 3.65 17.42 12.29
N ARG A 124 4.73 16.98 12.96
CA ARG A 124 5.79 17.87 13.47
C ARG A 124 6.57 18.54 12.36
N ARG A 125 6.83 17.84 11.25
CA ARG A 125 7.43 18.42 10.04
C ARG A 125 6.49 19.36 9.30
N SER A 126 5.18 19.21 9.49
CA SER A 126 4.14 20.04 8.86
C SER A 126 3.54 21.08 9.81
N LEU A 127 3.99 21.15 11.07
CA LEU A 127 3.72 22.30 11.93
C LEU A 127 4.26 23.52 11.19
N PRO A 128 3.42 24.55 10.93
CA PRO A 128 3.96 25.81 10.49
C PRO A 128 4.84 26.29 11.63
N THR A 129 6.16 26.31 11.42
CA THR A 129 6.98 27.32 12.09
C THR A 129 6.16 28.59 11.96
N GLN A 130 5.70 29.14 13.08
CA GLN A 130 5.21 30.51 13.10
C GLN A 130 6.39 31.30 12.56
N ALA A 131 6.34 31.57 11.26
CA ALA A 131 7.27 32.47 10.64
C ALA A 131 7.06 33.74 11.46
N PRO A 132 8.09 34.27 12.16
CA PRO A 132 7.99 35.62 12.66
C PRO A 132 7.51 36.44 11.48
N ALA A 133 6.44 37.24 11.67
CA ALA A 133 5.83 38.06 10.62
C ALA A 133 6.98 38.58 9.75
N ALA A 134 7.10 38.00 8.55
CA ALA A 134 8.35 38.08 7.82
C ALA A 134 8.56 39.56 7.51
N ALA A 135 9.50 40.19 8.23
CA ALA A 135 10.10 41.41 7.76
C ALA A 135 10.47 41.13 6.30
N PRO A 136 10.03 41.95 5.33
CA PRO A 136 10.16 41.63 3.93
C PRO A 136 11.65 41.41 3.62
N PHE A 137 12.04 40.15 3.52
CA PHE A 137 13.35 39.77 3.01
C PHE A 137 13.35 40.18 1.55
N GLN A 138 13.87 41.37 1.31
CA GLN A 138 14.14 41.85 -0.03
C GLN A 138 15.31 41.02 -0.55
N ILE A 139 15.02 39.94 -1.26
CA ILE A 139 15.99 39.33 -2.16
C ILE A 139 16.30 40.42 -3.20
N PRO A 140 17.52 40.96 -3.28
CA PRO A 140 17.87 41.95 -4.27
C PRO A 140 17.71 41.31 -5.65
N GLY A 141 16.65 41.68 -6.38
CA GLY A 141 16.33 41.13 -7.70
C GLY A 141 14.89 40.65 -7.89
N MET A 142 14.12 40.38 -6.83
CA MET A 142 12.67 40.10 -6.96
C MET A 142 11.85 41.40 -6.88
N ARG A 143 11.91 42.22 -7.93
CA ARG A 143 10.89 43.25 -8.19
C ARG A 143 10.05 42.81 -9.39
N GLY A 144 8.74 42.71 -9.17
CA GLY A 144 7.75 42.58 -10.25
C GLY A 144 7.15 41.19 -10.38
N MET A 145 6.59 40.63 -9.31
CA MET A 145 5.70 39.46 -9.43
C MET A 145 4.34 39.95 -9.95
N SER A 146 4.32 40.24 -11.24
CA SER A 146 3.11 40.54 -12.00
C SER A 146 2.25 39.28 -12.05
N LEU A 147 1.08 39.32 -11.42
CA LEU A 147 -0.06 38.46 -11.74
C LEU A 147 -0.43 38.69 -13.20
N ARG A 148 0.19 37.99 -14.15
CA ARG A 148 -0.25 37.94 -15.57
C ARG A 148 0.55 36.88 -16.35
N GLY A 149 0.14 35.64 -16.18
CA GLY A 149 0.41 34.57 -17.14
C GLY A 149 -0.78 33.63 -17.11
N SER A 150 -1.53 33.53 -18.21
CA SER A 150 -2.54 32.49 -18.35
C SER A 150 -1.81 31.16 -18.31
N PHE A 151 -2.07 30.35 -17.27
CA PHE A 151 -1.63 28.97 -17.30
C PHE A 151 -2.31 28.26 -18.48
N PRO A 152 -1.65 27.29 -19.13
CA PRO A 152 -2.22 26.61 -20.30
C PRO A 152 -3.47 25.78 -19.95
N TRP A 153 -3.71 25.52 -18.66
CA TRP A 153 -4.85 24.74 -18.17
C TRP A 153 -5.79 25.60 -17.33
N SER A 154 -7.04 25.74 -17.77
CA SER A 154 -8.10 26.48 -17.06
C SER A 154 -8.52 25.82 -15.75
N TRP A 155 -8.25 24.52 -15.59
CA TRP A 155 -8.53 23.73 -14.40
C TRP A 155 -7.45 23.83 -13.31
N MET A 156 -6.28 24.38 -13.64
CA MET A 156 -5.18 24.57 -12.70
C MET A 156 -5.54 25.61 -11.63
N MET A 157 -5.06 25.39 -10.39
CA MET A 157 -5.21 26.32 -9.28
C MET A 157 -4.38 27.59 -9.54
N PRO A 158 -5.02 28.77 -9.64
CA PRO A 158 -4.31 30.04 -9.80
C PRO A 158 -3.38 30.33 -8.63
N GLY A 159 -2.19 30.87 -8.90
CA GLY A 159 -1.22 31.23 -7.85
C GLY A 159 -0.51 30.06 -7.18
N SER A 160 -0.77 28.81 -7.62
CA SER A 160 -0.01 27.64 -7.19
C SER A 160 1.38 27.59 -7.84
N SER A 161 2.36 27.05 -7.13
CA SER A 161 3.69 26.79 -7.69
C SER A 161 3.65 25.57 -8.61
N VAL A 162 4.39 25.66 -9.71
CA VAL A 162 4.60 24.57 -10.66
C VAL A 162 6.04 24.09 -10.60
N ALA A 163 6.25 22.80 -10.89
CA ALA A 163 7.58 22.24 -11.05
C ALA A 163 7.71 21.62 -12.44
N ALA A 164 8.65 22.11 -13.22
CA ALA A 164 8.96 21.62 -14.56
C ALA A 164 10.18 20.70 -14.52
N PHE A 165 10.09 19.57 -15.22
CA PHE A 165 11.12 18.55 -15.31
C PHE A 165 11.40 18.24 -16.77
N LYS A 166 12.64 18.39 -17.19
CA LYS A 166 13.12 17.90 -18.50
C LYS A 166 13.76 16.54 -18.26
N LEU A 167 13.20 15.46 -18.82
CA LEU A 167 13.74 14.12 -18.66
C LEU A 167 14.88 13.86 -19.65
N ARG A 168 15.67 12.80 -19.38
CA ARG A 168 16.81 12.38 -20.22
C ARG A 168 16.43 11.98 -21.65
N ASP A 169 15.21 11.50 -21.84
CA ASP A 169 14.63 11.19 -23.15
C ASP A 169 14.20 12.46 -23.93
N GLY A 170 14.36 13.64 -23.33
CA GLY A 170 13.96 14.92 -23.91
C GLY A 170 12.50 15.29 -23.67
N SER A 171 11.69 14.41 -23.07
CA SER A 171 10.30 14.71 -22.71
C SER A 171 10.24 15.75 -21.59
N GLY A 172 9.26 16.65 -21.66
CA GLY A 172 9.00 17.66 -20.63
C GLY A 172 7.77 17.29 -19.82
N TRP A 173 7.84 17.50 -18.51
CA TRP A 173 6.76 17.18 -17.58
C TRP A 173 6.56 18.31 -16.57
N VAL A 174 5.32 18.64 -16.29
CA VAL A 174 4.98 19.73 -15.38
C VAL A 174 4.06 19.22 -14.28
N ARG A 175 4.50 19.42 -13.04
CA ARG A 175 3.68 19.22 -11.85
C ARG A 175 2.82 20.44 -11.61
N VAL A 176 1.52 20.22 -11.57
CA VAL A 176 0.50 21.26 -11.35
C VAL A 176 -0.53 20.80 -10.33
N GLN A 177 -1.15 21.77 -9.65
CA GLN A 177 -2.25 21.52 -8.73
C GLN A 177 -3.57 21.88 -9.39
N HIS A 178 -4.55 20.99 -9.32
CA HIS A 178 -5.92 21.23 -9.76
C HIS A 178 -6.69 22.04 -8.70
N LYS A 179 -7.77 22.73 -9.09
CA LYS A 179 -8.60 23.56 -8.19
C LYS A 179 -9.18 22.80 -6.99
N ASP A 180 -9.42 21.50 -7.12
CA ASP A 180 -9.86 20.59 -6.05
C ASP A 180 -8.71 20.10 -5.13
N ARG A 181 -7.50 20.68 -5.30
CA ARG A 181 -6.26 20.38 -4.58
C ARG A 181 -5.56 19.08 -4.97
N ARG A 182 -6.11 18.28 -5.89
CA ARG A 182 -5.41 17.12 -6.46
C ARG A 182 -4.20 17.57 -7.26
N GLN A 183 -3.22 16.67 -7.40
CA GLN A 183 -1.92 16.95 -8.01
C GLN A 183 -1.77 16.13 -9.28
N PHE A 184 -1.24 16.76 -10.33
CA PHE A 184 -1.10 16.14 -11.63
C PHE A 184 0.31 16.34 -12.19
N ILE A 185 0.81 15.34 -12.89
CA ILE A 185 2.01 15.42 -13.74
C ILE A 185 1.55 15.41 -15.19
N VAL A 186 1.78 16.49 -15.92
CA VAL A 186 1.24 16.70 -17.27
C VAL A 186 2.39 16.81 -18.26
N PRO A 187 2.34 16.12 -19.42
CA PRO A 187 3.37 16.26 -20.45
C PRO A 187 3.37 17.66 -21.05
N TRP A 188 4.56 18.17 -21.36
CA TRP A 188 4.75 19.45 -22.06
C TRP A 188 5.91 19.38 -23.08
N PRO A 189 5.63 19.61 -24.37
CA PRO A 189 4.29 19.65 -24.98
C PRO A 189 3.57 18.31 -24.82
N SER A 190 2.25 18.28 -24.98
CA SER A 190 1.50 17.02 -25.05
C SER A 190 1.93 16.27 -26.31
N PHE A 191 2.07 14.94 -26.22
CA PHE A 191 2.45 14.05 -27.32
C PHE A 191 1.65 12.75 -27.23
N GLU A 192 1.55 11.98 -28.32
CA GLU A 192 0.81 10.71 -28.35
C GLU A 192 1.53 9.60 -27.57
N GLY A 193 0.80 8.79 -26.80
CA GLY A 193 1.37 7.70 -25.99
C GLY A 193 1.98 8.16 -24.65
N TRP A 194 1.70 9.41 -24.24
CA TRP A 194 2.14 9.91 -22.93
C TRP A 194 1.56 9.09 -21.78
N GLU A 195 0.43 8.41 -21.96
CA GLU A 195 -0.30 7.62 -20.96
C GLU A 195 0.50 6.42 -20.43
N GLU A 196 1.44 5.92 -21.23
CA GLU A 196 2.29 4.76 -20.92
C GLU A 196 3.77 5.15 -20.71
N SER A 197 4.09 6.43 -20.88
CA SER A 197 5.48 6.92 -20.85
C SER A 197 6.09 6.99 -19.45
N LEU A 198 5.28 7.15 -18.41
CA LEU A 198 5.71 7.16 -17.02
C LEU A 198 5.21 5.93 -16.26
N PRO A 199 6.03 5.38 -15.36
CA PRO A 199 5.64 4.22 -14.57
C PRO A 199 4.52 4.55 -13.56
N PRO A 200 3.76 3.54 -13.10
CA PRO A 200 2.66 3.72 -12.15
C PRO A 200 3.01 4.42 -10.83
N VAL A 201 4.30 4.47 -10.45
CA VAL A 201 4.79 5.22 -9.27
C VAL A 201 4.56 6.73 -9.38
N VAL A 202 4.50 7.26 -10.61
CA VAL A 202 4.23 8.69 -10.84
C VAL A 202 2.75 9.01 -10.65
N GLY A 203 1.87 8.11 -11.07
CA GLY A 203 0.43 8.28 -10.95
C GLY A 203 -0.34 7.41 -11.92
N ARG A 204 -1.66 7.61 -11.96
CA ARG A 204 -2.57 6.96 -12.91
C ARG A 204 -2.91 7.91 -14.04
N ALA A 205 -2.79 7.45 -15.30
CA ALA A 205 -3.18 8.25 -16.45
C ALA A 205 -4.65 8.68 -16.35
N ASN A 206 -4.90 9.97 -16.48
CA ASN A 206 -6.22 10.59 -16.49
C ASN A 206 -6.39 11.32 -17.83
N LEU A 207 -7.20 10.71 -18.72
CA LEU A 207 -7.42 11.20 -20.08
C LEU A 207 -8.21 12.51 -20.12
N GLU A 208 -9.06 12.78 -19.12
CA GLU A 208 -9.84 14.02 -19.06
C GLU A 208 -8.94 15.23 -18.79
N VAL A 209 -7.94 15.04 -17.93
CA VAL A 209 -6.97 16.08 -17.56
C VAL A 209 -5.80 16.12 -18.57
N GLY A 210 -5.53 15.02 -19.25
CA GLY A 210 -4.39 14.86 -20.15
C GLY A 210 -3.07 14.72 -19.40
N GLY A 211 -3.09 14.11 -18.21
CA GLY A 211 -1.90 13.90 -17.37
C GLY A 211 -2.09 12.78 -16.36
N TYR A 212 -1.05 12.49 -15.57
CA TYR A 212 -1.10 11.50 -14.50
C TYR A 212 -1.65 12.12 -13.21
N GLU A 213 -2.71 11.55 -12.66
CA GLU A 213 -3.21 11.86 -11.32
C GLU A 213 -2.29 11.25 -10.27
N VAL A 214 -1.72 12.10 -9.42
CA VAL A 214 -0.65 11.71 -8.50
C VAL A 214 -1.23 11.33 -7.15
N GLY A 215 -1.14 10.04 -6.80
CA GLY A 215 -1.53 9.54 -5.47
C GLY A 215 -0.54 9.91 -4.37
N HIS A 216 0.77 9.86 -4.67
CA HIS A 216 1.83 10.16 -3.70
C HIS A 216 2.89 11.09 -4.32
N VAL A 217 2.77 12.39 -4.07
CA VAL A 217 3.55 13.45 -4.73
C VAL A 217 5.05 13.32 -4.49
N VAL A 218 5.43 12.84 -3.30
CA VAL A 218 6.85 12.70 -2.93
C VAL A 218 7.53 11.67 -3.83
N ASP A 219 6.90 10.52 -4.07
CA ASP A 219 7.49 9.46 -4.89
C ASP A 219 7.50 9.84 -6.37
N ALA A 220 6.43 10.49 -6.84
CA ALA A 220 6.36 11.00 -8.21
C ALA A 220 7.46 12.03 -8.51
N VAL A 221 7.66 13.01 -7.61
CA VAL A 221 8.71 14.02 -7.77
C VAL A 221 10.10 13.41 -7.59
N ALA A 222 10.27 12.46 -6.67
CA ALA A 222 11.53 11.74 -6.51
C ALA A 222 11.91 10.99 -7.80
N TYR A 223 10.96 10.26 -8.39
CA TYR A 223 11.15 9.58 -9.67
C TYR A 223 11.55 10.56 -10.77
N LEU A 224 10.80 11.66 -10.95
CA LEU A 224 11.06 12.66 -11.98
C LEU A 224 12.45 13.30 -11.79
N ARG A 225 12.85 13.64 -10.56
CA ARG A 225 14.18 14.21 -10.28
C ARG A 225 15.31 13.24 -10.62
N THR A 226 15.17 11.96 -10.30
CA THR A 226 16.17 10.94 -10.62
C THR A 226 16.37 10.80 -12.14
N HIS A 227 15.31 11.01 -12.92
CA HIS A 227 15.30 10.86 -14.38
C HIS A 227 15.41 12.18 -15.15
N ALA A 228 15.42 13.32 -14.45
CA ALA A 228 15.53 14.65 -15.03
C ALA A 228 16.98 15.04 -15.33
N THR A 229 17.16 15.79 -16.42
CA THR A 229 18.37 16.56 -16.74
C THR A 229 18.25 18.01 -16.29
N GLY A 230 17.03 18.49 -16.04
CA GLY A 230 16.77 19.83 -15.52
C GLY A 230 15.47 19.92 -14.74
N GLU A 231 15.47 20.73 -13.68
CA GLU A 231 14.32 21.03 -12.84
C GLU A 231 14.18 22.54 -12.68
N LYS A 232 12.93 23.03 -12.70
CA LYS A 232 12.61 24.43 -12.36
C LYS A 232 11.32 24.49 -11.57
N ILE A 233 11.40 24.98 -10.34
CA ILE A 233 10.23 25.30 -9.50
C ILE A 233 9.97 26.80 -9.64
N THR A 234 8.77 27.17 -10.07
CA THR A 234 8.42 28.57 -10.39
C THR A 234 6.92 28.80 -10.31
N GLY A 235 6.52 30.06 -10.13
CA GLY A 235 5.13 30.52 -10.35
C GLY A 235 4.95 31.21 -11.71
N VAL A 236 6.04 31.33 -12.48
CA VAL A 236 6.10 32.09 -13.74
C VAL A 236 6.19 31.12 -14.90
N TRP A 237 5.20 31.14 -15.80
CA TRP A 237 5.16 30.21 -16.93
C TRP A 237 6.34 30.37 -17.90
N GLY A 238 6.84 31.60 -18.07
CA GLY A 238 8.01 31.87 -18.91
C GLY A 238 9.24 31.04 -18.53
N ASP A 239 9.45 30.80 -17.23
CA ASP A 239 10.53 29.95 -16.72
C ASP A 239 10.34 28.47 -17.12
N VAL A 240 9.09 27.99 -17.12
CA VAL A 240 8.76 26.61 -17.54
C VAL A 240 9.07 26.44 -19.02
N THR A 241 8.64 27.38 -19.87
CA THR A 241 8.92 27.35 -21.30
C THR A 241 10.40 27.58 -21.62
N GLY A 242 11.13 28.31 -20.77
CA GLY A 242 12.58 28.46 -20.88
C GLY A 242 13.33 27.14 -20.64
N LEU A 243 12.82 26.29 -19.74
CA LEU A 243 13.41 24.97 -19.49
C LEU A 243 12.95 23.91 -20.50
N LEU A 244 11.65 23.83 -20.77
CA LEU A 244 11.07 22.71 -21.53
C LEU A 244 10.94 23.00 -23.03
N GLY A 245 11.01 24.27 -23.42
CA GLY A 245 10.69 24.75 -24.76
C GLY A 245 9.26 25.31 -24.85
N PRO A 246 8.97 26.13 -25.88
CA PRO A 246 7.63 26.62 -26.15
C PRO A 246 6.69 25.46 -26.51
N ARG A 247 5.38 25.69 -26.44
CA ARG A 247 4.39 24.74 -26.95
C ARG A 247 4.62 24.63 -28.46
N SER A 248 4.97 23.45 -28.95
CA SER A 248 5.02 23.21 -30.39
C SER A 248 3.60 23.42 -30.94
N SER A 249 3.38 24.50 -31.67
CA SER A 249 2.19 24.68 -32.50
C SER A 249 2.36 23.76 -33.70
N SER A 250 1.71 22.60 -33.67
CA SER A 250 1.49 21.81 -34.87
C SER A 250 0.61 22.65 -35.81
N SER A 251 1.20 23.12 -36.91
CA SER A 251 0.45 23.54 -38.09
C SER A 251 -0.18 22.33 -38.78
#